data_AF-O28285-F1
#
_entry.id   AF-O28285-F1
#
_cell.length_a   1.000
_cell.length_b   1.000
_cell.length_c   1.000
_cell.angle_alpha   90.00
_cell.angle_beta   90.00
_cell.angle_gamma   90.00
#
_symmetry.space_group_name_H-M   'P 1'
#
loop_
_entity.id
_entity.type
_entity.pdbx_description
1 polymer ?
#
loop_
_entity_poly.entity_id
_entity_poly.type
_entity_poly.pdbx_seq_one_letter_code
_entity_poly.pdbx_strand_id
1 'polypeptide(L)'
;MKGGDKMKKLILLMLLLPISLIGCTDEESSVTVGHTTVYYTNVPDAKAEVLAGYLQEEFGFTSDTDILLSMSGNEYEVRIPSSYSSPSEVEESFKVYFALLASRVSEEVFFGSPVKLVLVTHQNDELFAVKNQYSFEKAGRVFVYFKGVDREQAFNLANYLESLVGENYDWDVIFEQSEGVYHVVPFVGINDASELTPEMENSYQSMATELEDVLGGDVVVHLVNFEGYEVAAFEG
;
A
#
# COMPACT_ATOMS: atom_id res chain seq x y z
N MET A 1 73.53 -23.59 2.30
CA MET A 1 73.25 -23.12 0.91
C MET A 1 72.43 -24.19 0.19
N LYS A 2 71.56 -23.75 -0.75
CA LYS A 2 70.31 -24.38 -1.27
C LYS A 2 69.11 -24.03 -0.39
N GLY A 3 68.20 -23.12 -0.71
CA GLY A 3 67.81 -22.53 -2.00
C GLY A 3 66.59 -23.28 -2.54
N GLY A 4 65.39 -22.75 -2.29
CA GLY A 4 64.12 -23.37 -2.66
C GLY A 4 62.94 -22.41 -2.47
N ASP A 5 63.05 -21.25 -3.09
CA ASP A 5 62.06 -20.17 -3.11
C ASP A 5 61.17 -20.34 -4.35
N LYS A 6 59.88 -20.65 -4.18
CA LYS A 6 58.83 -20.55 -5.22
C LYS A 6 57.45 -20.29 -4.57
N MET A 7 57.33 -19.20 -3.82
CA MET A 7 56.02 -18.60 -3.55
C MET A 7 55.50 -17.93 -4.83
N LYS A 8 54.83 -18.70 -5.70
CA LYS A 8 54.02 -18.16 -6.79
C LYS A 8 52.68 -17.68 -6.22
N LYS A 9 52.65 -16.49 -5.62
CA LYS A 9 51.41 -15.72 -5.42
C LYS A 9 51.00 -15.16 -6.78
N LEU A 10 50.27 -15.97 -7.56
CA LEU A 10 49.55 -15.47 -8.73
C LEU A 10 48.34 -14.72 -8.18
N ILE A 11 48.49 -13.40 -7.98
CA ILE A 11 47.38 -12.52 -7.71
C ILE A 11 46.53 -12.53 -8.98
N LEU A 12 45.37 -13.19 -8.87
CA LEU A 12 44.35 -13.26 -9.88
C LEU A 12 43.87 -11.83 -10.15
N LEU A 13 44.35 -11.25 -11.23
CA LEU A 13 43.94 -9.95 -11.73
C LEU A 13 42.50 -10.13 -12.29
N MET A 14 41.50 -9.99 -11.42
CA MET A 14 40.11 -9.79 -11.86
C MET A 14 40.03 -8.42 -12.56
N LEU A 15 40.32 -8.41 -13.86
CA LEU A 15 39.75 -7.41 -14.75
C LEU A 15 38.24 -7.72 -14.82
N LEU A 16 37.45 -7.09 -13.94
CA LEU A 16 36.09 -6.74 -14.29
C LEU A 16 36.19 -5.60 -15.31
N LEU A 17 36.24 -5.99 -16.59
CA LEU A 17 35.91 -5.08 -17.68
C LEU A 17 34.44 -4.68 -17.49
N PRO A 18 34.12 -3.39 -17.27
CA PRO A 18 32.75 -2.95 -17.41
C PRO A 18 32.38 -3.18 -18.88
N ILE A 19 31.41 -4.05 -19.10
CA ILE A 19 30.72 -4.20 -20.37
C ILE A 19 29.93 -2.90 -20.57
N SER A 20 30.63 -1.87 -21.04
CA SER A 20 30.02 -0.72 -21.68
C SER A 20 29.84 -1.09 -23.14
N LEU A 21 28.63 -1.47 -23.56
CA LEU A 21 28.11 -1.24 -24.91
C LEU A 21 26.67 -1.77 -25.09
N ILE A 22 25.78 -0.80 -25.37
CA ILE A 22 24.55 -0.86 -26.19
C ILE A 22 23.22 -0.94 -25.42
N GLY A 23 22.62 0.24 -25.18
CA GLY A 23 21.16 0.41 -25.06
C GLY A 23 20.70 1.47 -24.05
N CYS A 24 20.47 2.70 -24.51
CA CYS A 24 19.84 3.84 -23.80
C CYS A 24 20.36 4.25 -22.42
N THR A 25 21.12 5.35 -22.42
CA THR A 25 21.45 6.19 -21.28
C THR A 25 20.25 7.06 -20.88
N ASP A 26 19.20 6.45 -20.34
CA ASP A 26 18.34 7.22 -19.45
C ASP A 26 19.16 7.37 -18.15
N GLU A 27 19.63 8.58 -17.85
CA GLU A 27 20.31 8.86 -16.58
C GLU A 27 19.33 8.59 -15.44
N GLU A 28 19.46 7.41 -14.83
CA GLU A 28 18.71 7.04 -13.63
C GLU A 28 19.10 8.02 -12.53
N SER A 29 18.15 8.89 -12.18
CA SER A 29 18.31 9.86 -11.09
C SER A 29 17.95 9.18 -9.78
N SER A 30 18.46 9.69 -8.66
CA SER A 30 18.11 9.15 -7.35
C SER A 30 17.97 10.23 -6.29
N VAL A 31 17.09 9.97 -5.33
CA VAL A 31 16.89 10.80 -4.13
C VAL A 31 16.80 9.88 -2.92
N THR A 32 17.40 10.32 -1.81
CA THR A 32 17.43 9.54 -0.56
C THR A 32 16.81 10.33 0.58
N VAL A 33 15.87 9.71 1.29
CA VAL A 33 15.28 10.22 2.54
C VAL A 33 15.40 9.12 3.60
N GLY A 34 16.19 9.38 4.66
CA GLY A 34 16.46 8.38 5.68
C GLY A 34 17.20 7.16 5.11
N HIS A 35 16.58 5.99 5.25
CA HIS A 35 17.05 4.70 4.70
C HIS A 35 16.38 4.34 3.37
N THR A 36 15.63 5.25 2.77
CA THR A 36 14.91 4.99 1.52
C THR A 36 15.56 5.75 0.37
N THR A 37 16.07 5.03 -0.63
CA THR A 37 16.58 5.62 -1.87
C THR A 37 15.63 5.28 -3.00
N VAL A 38 15.09 6.30 -3.67
CA VAL A 38 14.25 6.12 -4.86
C VAL A 38 15.09 6.39 -6.09
N TYR A 39 15.24 5.40 -6.94
CA TYR A 39 15.80 5.52 -8.28
C TYR A 39 14.67 5.75 -9.28
N TYR A 40 14.80 6.74 -10.16
CA TYR A 40 13.71 7.13 -11.04
C TYR A 40 14.15 7.63 -12.42
N THR A 41 13.23 7.44 -13.36
CA THR A 41 13.37 7.87 -14.76
C THR A 41 12.07 8.53 -15.22
N ASN A 42 12.17 9.68 -15.87
CA ASN A 42 11.02 10.48 -16.36
C ASN A 42 10.04 10.92 -15.26
N VAL A 43 10.50 11.07 -14.02
CA VAL A 43 9.69 11.57 -12.89
C VAL A 43 10.36 12.82 -12.30
N PRO A 44 9.62 13.88 -11.94
CA PRO A 44 10.20 15.03 -11.27
C PRO A 44 10.78 14.67 -9.89
N ASP A 45 11.97 15.19 -9.58
CA ASP A 45 12.70 14.95 -8.30
C ASP A 45 11.81 15.11 -7.07
N ALA A 46 10.99 16.17 -7.03
CA ALA A 46 10.09 16.45 -5.90
C ALA A 46 9.08 15.32 -5.64
N LYS A 47 8.59 14.63 -6.68
CA LYS A 47 7.68 13.48 -6.50
C LYS A 47 8.42 12.26 -5.98
N ALA A 48 9.64 12.03 -6.44
CA ALA A 48 10.48 10.95 -5.94
C ALA A 48 10.87 11.19 -4.46
N GLU A 49 11.14 12.44 -4.07
CA GLU A 49 11.43 12.81 -2.68
C GLU A 49 10.23 12.61 -1.76
N VAL A 50 9.03 13.04 -2.19
CA VAL A 50 7.78 12.78 -1.44
C VAL A 50 7.52 11.29 -1.30
N LEU A 51 7.72 10.50 -2.36
CA LEU A 51 7.60 9.04 -2.29
C LEU A 51 8.58 8.43 -1.29
N ALA A 52 9.85 8.84 -1.33
CA ALA A 52 10.89 8.35 -0.43
C ALA A 52 10.52 8.63 1.04
N GLY A 53 10.09 9.87 1.35
CA GLY A 53 9.63 10.24 2.68
C GLY A 53 8.40 9.47 3.13
N TYR A 54 7.41 9.34 2.24
CA TYR A 54 6.17 8.61 2.52
C TYR A 54 6.45 7.13 2.83
N LEU A 55 7.21 6.43 1.99
CA LEU A 55 7.53 5.01 2.21
C LEU A 55 8.42 4.78 3.43
N GLN A 56 9.35 5.71 3.72
CA GLN A 56 10.18 5.67 4.92
C GLN A 56 9.33 5.76 6.20
N GLU A 57 8.31 6.62 6.20
CA GLU A 57 7.36 6.78 7.31
C GLU A 57 6.45 5.55 7.43
N GLU A 58 5.87 5.10 6.31
CA GLU A 58 4.92 3.99 6.28
C GLU A 58 5.55 2.66 6.71
N PHE A 59 6.72 2.31 6.17
CA PHE A 59 7.38 1.03 6.45
C PHE A 59 8.40 1.09 7.58
N GLY A 60 8.82 2.28 8.00
CA GLY A 60 9.80 2.45 9.08
C GLY A 60 11.14 1.77 8.78
N PHE A 61 11.58 1.75 7.52
CA PHE A 61 12.80 1.05 7.11
C PHE A 61 14.00 1.41 8.00
N THR A 62 14.63 0.40 8.59
CA THR A 62 15.82 0.53 9.47
C THR A 62 17.13 0.22 8.76
N SER A 63 17.06 -0.14 7.48
CA SER A 63 18.19 -0.45 6.62
C SER A 63 17.94 0.11 5.24
N ASP A 64 19.03 0.42 4.53
CA ASP A 64 18.96 1.02 3.20
C ASP A 64 18.11 0.15 2.26
N THR A 65 17.10 0.79 1.67
CA THR A 65 16.05 0.19 0.85
C THR A 65 15.97 0.95 -0.48
N ASP A 66 16.18 0.22 -1.57
CA ASP A 66 16.20 0.77 -2.92
C ASP A 66 14.85 0.57 -3.61
N ILE A 67 14.14 1.66 -3.87
CA ILE A 67 12.84 1.69 -4.56
C ILE A 67 13.08 2.10 -6.02
N LEU A 68 12.42 1.42 -6.96
CA LEU A 68 12.41 1.86 -8.36
C LEU A 68 11.09 2.57 -8.67
N LEU A 69 11.17 3.74 -9.27
CA LEU A 69 10.03 4.55 -9.67
C LEU A 69 10.12 4.87 -11.16
N SER A 70 9.11 4.49 -11.91
CA SER A 70 9.01 4.82 -13.33
C SER A 70 7.63 5.36 -13.66
N MET A 71 7.54 6.09 -14.76
CA MET A 71 6.26 6.59 -15.29
C MET A 71 6.09 6.09 -16.72
N SER A 72 4.98 5.39 -16.98
CA SER A 72 4.59 4.91 -18.29
C SER A 72 3.24 5.48 -18.68
N GLY A 73 3.20 6.32 -19.70
CA GLY A 73 2.01 7.11 -20.02
C GLY A 73 1.64 8.03 -18.85
N ASN A 74 0.46 7.80 -18.26
CA ASN A 74 -0.04 8.57 -17.10
C ASN A 74 -0.02 7.74 -15.79
N GLU A 75 0.60 6.56 -15.80
CA GLU A 75 0.65 5.67 -14.64
C GLU A 75 2.08 5.64 -14.06
N TYR A 76 2.17 5.78 -12.74
CA TYR A 76 3.41 5.57 -11.99
C TYR A 76 3.52 4.09 -11.61
N GLU A 77 4.66 3.46 -11.89
CA GLU A 77 5.00 2.14 -11.35
C GLU A 77 6.04 2.31 -10.24
N VAL A 78 5.71 1.86 -9.03
CA VAL A 78 6.61 1.85 -7.88
C VAL A 78 6.94 0.40 -7.54
N ARG A 79 8.22 0.04 -7.61
CA ARG A 79 8.71 -1.30 -7.31
C ARG A 79 9.42 -1.27 -5.96
N ILE A 80 8.87 -2.01 -5.00
CA ILE A 80 9.32 -2.03 -3.61
C ILE A 80 9.94 -3.41 -3.34
N PRO A 81 11.23 -3.48 -2.98
CA PRO A 81 11.88 -4.75 -2.68
C PRO A 81 11.35 -5.32 -1.37
N SER A 82 11.38 -6.64 -1.27
CA SER A 82 10.97 -7.38 -0.08
C SER A 82 11.91 -8.54 0.21
N SER A 83 11.80 -9.09 1.42
CA SER A 83 12.52 -10.29 1.83
C SER A 83 11.88 -11.59 1.33
N TYR A 84 10.70 -11.51 0.72
CA TYR A 84 10.03 -12.69 0.17
C TYR A 84 10.78 -13.22 -1.04
N SER A 85 10.83 -14.55 -1.15
CA SER A 85 11.51 -15.26 -2.22
C SER A 85 10.55 -15.76 -3.31
N SER A 86 9.25 -15.84 -3.01
CA SER A 86 8.24 -16.30 -3.96
C SER A 86 6.86 -15.69 -3.69
N PRO A 87 5.98 -15.60 -4.71
CA PRO A 87 4.62 -15.06 -4.56
C PRO A 87 3.78 -15.76 -3.48
N SER A 88 4.01 -17.06 -3.26
CA SER A 88 3.27 -17.85 -2.27
C SER A 88 3.62 -17.51 -0.82
N GLU A 89 4.72 -16.79 -0.57
CA GLU A 89 5.10 -16.35 0.77
C GLU A 89 4.43 -15.02 1.15
N VAL A 90 3.86 -14.31 0.18
CA VAL A 90 3.15 -13.05 0.43
C VAL A 90 1.80 -13.36 1.06
N GLU A 91 1.65 -12.99 2.33
CA GLU A 91 0.44 -13.16 3.13
C GLU A 91 -0.75 -12.41 2.52
N GLU A 92 -1.96 -12.98 2.64
CA GLU A 92 -3.17 -12.35 2.11
C GLU A 92 -3.47 -11.00 2.77
N SER A 93 -3.25 -10.90 4.09
CA SER A 93 -3.37 -9.63 4.82
C SER A 93 -2.45 -8.55 4.27
N PHE A 94 -1.21 -8.91 3.94
CA PHE A 94 -0.28 -7.99 3.30
C PHE A 94 -0.74 -7.59 1.90
N LYS A 95 -1.32 -8.50 1.10
CA LYS A 95 -1.85 -8.16 -0.23
C LYS A 95 -2.99 -7.16 -0.14
N VAL A 96 -3.90 -7.33 0.82
CA VAL A 96 -5.00 -6.38 1.09
C VAL A 96 -4.43 -5.02 1.47
N TYR A 97 -3.54 -4.98 2.47
CA TYR A 97 -2.86 -3.76 2.89
C TYR A 97 -2.14 -3.08 1.70
N PHE A 98 -1.44 -3.84 0.87
CA PHE A 98 -0.70 -3.33 -0.28
C PHE A 98 -1.62 -2.73 -1.36
N ALA A 99 -2.84 -3.27 -1.52
CA ALA A 99 -3.86 -2.71 -2.40
C ALA A 99 -4.40 -1.36 -1.89
N LEU A 100 -4.62 -1.25 -0.57
CA LEU A 100 -5.02 0.00 0.07
C LEU A 100 -3.88 1.04 0.01
N LEU A 101 -2.64 0.61 0.26
CA LEU A 101 -1.44 1.42 0.14
C LEU A 101 -1.28 2.01 -1.26
N ALA A 102 -1.57 1.25 -2.33
CA ALA A 102 -1.52 1.77 -3.70
C ALA A 102 -2.47 2.97 -3.88
N SER A 103 -3.64 2.92 -3.25
CA SER A 103 -4.61 4.01 -3.26
C SER A 103 -4.13 5.21 -2.45
N ARG A 104 -3.51 5.00 -1.28
CA ARG A 104 -2.88 6.08 -0.50
C ARG A 104 -1.73 6.75 -1.24
N VAL A 105 -0.83 5.97 -1.83
CA VAL A 105 0.29 6.49 -2.63
C VAL A 105 -0.22 7.30 -3.82
N SER A 106 -1.28 6.84 -4.49
CA SER A 106 -1.92 7.59 -5.58
C SER A 106 -2.35 8.99 -5.14
N GLU A 107 -3.10 9.10 -4.04
CA GLU A 107 -3.66 10.38 -3.58
C GLU A 107 -2.62 11.25 -2.84
N GLU A 108 -1.85 10.70 -1.89
CA GLU A 108 -0.93 11.47 -1.03
C GLU A 108 0.39 11.83 -1.72
N VAL A 109 0.92 10.96 -2.58
CA VAL A 109 2.22 11.19 -3.25
C VAL A 109 2.01 11.73 -4.67
N PHE A 110 1.03 11.18 -5.39
CA PHE A 110 0.85 11.47 -6.81
C PHE A 110 -0.42 12.27 -7.15
N PHE A 111 -1.09 12.84 -6.14
CA PHE A 111 -2.24 13.74 -6.29
C PHE A 111 -3.37 13.15 -7.15
N GLY A 112 -3.67 11.87 -6.92
CA GLY A 112 -4.73 11.11 -7.60
C GLY A 112 -4.31 10.52 -8.96
N SER A 113 -3.03 10.59 -9.34
CA SER A 113 -2.56 9.96 -10.58
C SER A 113 -2.52 8.44 -10.42
N PRO A 114 -2.85 7.65 -11.46
CA PRO A 114 -2.78 6.20 -11.39
C PRO A 114 -1.42 5.67 -10.92
N VAL A 115 -1.45 4.70 -10.01
CA VAL A 115 -0.29 4.04 -9.41
C VAL A 115 -0.46 2.54 -9.53
N LYS A 116 0.60 1.88 -9.98
CA LYS A 116 0.82 0.44 -9.84
C LYS A 116 1.93 0.24 -8.81
N LEU A 117 1.60 -0.35 -7.66
CA LEU A 117 2.60 -0.84 -6.72
C LEU A 117 2.98 -2.26 -7.10
N VAL A 118 4.28 -2.56 -7.04
CA VAL A 118 4.85 -3.88 -7.35
C VAL A 118 5.77 -4.28 -6.22
N LEU A 119 5.44 -5.37 -5.54
CA LEU A 119 6.33 -6.02 -4.59
C LEU A 119 7.31 -6.90 -5.38
N VAL A 120 8.60 -6.74 -5.14
CA VAL A 120 9.65 -7.44 -5.89
C VAL A 120 10.65 -8.15 -4.98
N THR A 121 11.38 -9.12 -5.53
CA THR A 121 12.58 -9.69 -4.91
C THR A 121 13.75 -8.71 -4.97
N HIS A 122 14.85 -9.00 -4.28
CA HIS A 122 16.12 -8.27 -4.44
C HIS A 122 16.70 -8.35 -5.87
N GLN A 123 16.28 -9.32 -6.69
CA GLN A 123 16.65 -9.44 -8.10
C GLN A 123 15.66 -8.71 -9.02
N ASN A 124 14.71 -7.97 -8.45
CA ASN A 124 13.66 -7.23 -9.14
C ASN A 124 12.62 -8.12 -9.85
N ASP A 125 12.49 -9.39 -9.47
CA ASP A 125 11.43 -10.27 -9.96
C ASP A 125 10.10 -9.91 -9.29
N GLU A 126 9.01 -9.86 -10.05
CA GLU A 126 7.68 -9.52 -9.54
C GLU A 126 7.11 -10.64 -8.67
N LEU A 127 6.72 -10.29 -7.44
CA LEU A 127 6.06 -11.19 -6.49
C LEU A 127 4.56 -10.96 -6.43
N PHE A 128 4.15 -9.69 -6.42
CA PHE A 128 2.76 -9.26 -6.38
C PHE A 128 2.66 -7.84 -6.96
N ALA A 129 1.58 -7.54 -7.67
CA ALA A 129 1.36 -6.22 -8.24
C ALA A 129 -0.11 -5.83 -8.12
N VAL A 130 -0.36 -4.56 -7.80
CA VAL A 130 -1.72 -4.03 -7.66
C VAL A 130 -1.77 -2.59 -8.15
N LYS A 131 -2.87 -2.26 -8.81
CA LYS A 131 -3.17 -0.88 -9.20
C LYS A 131 -4.07 -0.24 -8.16
N ASN A 132 -3.93 1.06 -7.94
CA ASN A 132 -4.86 1.80 -7.11
C ASN A 132 -6.30 1.66 -7.67
N GLN A 133 -7.25 1.38 -6.79
CA GLN A 133 -8.66 1.18 -7.17
C GLN A 133 -9.59 2.22 -6.55
N TYR A 134 -9.11 2.89 -5.50
CA TYR A 134 -9.88 3.80 -4.67
C TYR A 134 -9.23 5.18 -4.67
N SER A 135 -10.07 6.20 -4.53
CA SER A 135 -9.67 7.43 -3.86
C SER A 135 -9.86 7.22 -2.35
N PHE A 136 -9.32 8.10 -1.51
CA PHE A 136 -9.61 8.01 -0.09
C PHE A 136 -9.81 9.39 0.56
N GLU A 137 -10.59 9.41 1.63
CA GLU A 137 -10.71 10.53 2.56
C GLU A 137 -10.28 10.06 3.95
N LYS A 138 -9.81 10.99 4.78
CA LYS A 138 -9.40 10.69 6.16
C LYS A 138 -9.96 11.68 7.17
N ALA A 139 -10.35 11.16 8.33
CA ALA A 139 -10.66 11.93 9.53
C ALA A 139 -9.84 11.32 10.68
N GLY A 140 -8.89 12.10 11.20
CA GLY A 140 -7.89 11.60 12.15
C GLY A 140 -7.10 10.44 11.57
N ARG A 141 -7.28 9.25 12.15
CA ARG A 141 -6.64 7.98 11.74
C ARG A 141 -7.62 6.98 11.11
N VAL A 142 -8.83 7.43 10.78
CA VAL A 142 -9.79 6.66 10.00
C VAL A 142 -9.60 6.96 8.51
N PHE A 143 -9.37 5.93 7.72
CA PHE A 143 -9.16 5.98 6.27
C PHE A 143 -10.36 5.34 5.56
N VAL A 144 -11.10 6.14 4.81
CA VAL A 144 -12.23 5.69 4.00
C VAL A 144 -11.80 5.63 2.53
N TYR A 145 -11.62 4.42 2.02
CA TYR A 145 -11.29 4.13 0.63
C TYR A 145 -12.58 3.99 -0.17
N PHE A 146 -12.81 4.87 -1.13
CA PHE A 146 -14.12 4.98 -1.75
C PHE A 146 -14.09 4.88 -3.27
N LYS A 147 -15.19 4.33 -3.80
CA LYS A 147 -15.41 4.17 -5.25
C LYS A 147 -16.91 4.15 -5.55
N GLY A 148 -17.31 4.90 -6.58
CA GLY A 148 -18.72 4.97 -6.98
C GLY A 148 -19.60 5.88 -6.12
N VAL A 149 -19.04 6.41 -5.02
CA VAL A 149 -19.63 7.46 -4.17
C VAL A 149 -18.87 8.77 -4.37
N ASP A 150 -19.49 9.89 -4.00
CA ASP A 150 -18.81 11.18 -4.04
C ASP A 150 -17.90 11.40 -2.81
N ARG A 151 -16.99 12.38 -2.95
CA ARG A 151 -16.02 12.71 -1.92
C ARG A 151 -16.65 13.29 -0.65
N GLU A 152 -17.78 13.99 -0.78
CA GLU A 152 -18.49 14.57 0.37
C GLU A 152 -19.09 13.48 1.25
N GLN A 153 -19.68 12.46 0.64
CA GLN A 153 -20.18 11.27 1.34
C GLN A 153 -19.05 10.50 2.02
N ALA A 154 -17.93 10.29 1.33
CA ALA A 154 -16.77 9.62 1.92
C ALA A 154 -16.20 10.41 3.13
N PHE A 155 -16.16 11.74 3.03
CA PHE A 155 -15.76 12.60 4.15
C PHE A 155 -16.76 12.53 5.31
N ASN A 156 -18.07 12.55 5.05
CA ASN A 156 -19.10 12.43 6.09
C ASN A 156 -19.00 11.08 6.82
N LEU A 157 -18.78 9.98 6.07
CA LEU A 157 -18.53 8.67 6.65
C LEU A 157 -17.27 8.66 7.52
N ALA A 158 -16.16 9.22 7.04
CA ALA A 158 -14.92 9.28 7.81
C ALA A 158 -15.09 10.01 9.14
N ASN A 159 -15.76 11.16 9.16
CA ASN A 159 -16.03 11.92 10.40
C ASN A 159 -16.97 11.16 11.35
N TYR A 160 -18.01 10.51 10.82
CA TYR A 160 -18.90 9.69 11.64
C TYR A 160 -18.12 8.56 12.32
N LEU A 161 -17.30 7.82 11.57
CA LEU A 161 -16.50 6.72 12.09
C LEU A 161 -15.46 7.21 13.10
N GLU A 162 -14.76 8.31 12.83
CA GLU A 162 -13.84 8.93 13.79
C GLU A 162 -14.56 9.30 15.10
N SER A 163 -15.78 9.83 15.02
CA SER A 163 -16.57 10.16 16.22
C SER A 163 -16.93 8.92 17.06
N LEU A 164 -17.00 7.75 16.44
CA LEU A 164 -17.28 6.48 17.09
C LEU A 164 -16.04 5.88 17.77
N VAL A 165 -14.89 5.83 17.07
CA VAL A 165 -13.68 5.15 17.55
C VAL A 165 -12.68 6.07 18.24
N GLY A 166 -12.79 7.38 18.02
CA GLY A 166 -11.90 8.41 18.52
C GLY A 166 -10.63 8.63 17.68
N GLU A 167 -9.98 9.77 17.89
CA GLU A 167 -8.87 10.28 17.06
C GLU A 167 -7.61 9.39 17.00
N ASN A 168 -7.44 8.47 17.96
CA ASN A 168 -6.22 7.67 18.09
C ASN A 168 -6.31 6.28 17.47
N TYR A 169 -7.46 5.91 16.90
CA TYR A 169 -7.71 4.58 16.38
C TYR A 169 -7.49 4.53 14.86
N ASP A 170 -6.56 3.68 14.41
CA ASP A 170 -6.37 3.41 12.98
C ASP A 170 -7.49 2.51 12.48
N TRP A 171 -8.22 2.96 11.45
CA TRP A 171 -9.25 2.12 10.86
C TRP A 171 -9.35 2.31 9.35
N ASP A 172 -9.09 1.24 8.61
CA ASP A 172 -9.35 1.17 7.18
C ASP A 172 -10.79 0.71 6.93
N VAL A 173 -11.50 1.43 6.06
CA VAL A 173 -12.88 1.13 5.65
C VAL A 173 -13.01 1.31 4.15
N ILE A 174 -13.53 0.29 3.45
CA ILE A 174 -13.92 0.45 2.04
C ILE A 174 -15.37 0.96 1.98
N PHE A 175 -15.64 1.92 1.10
CA PHE A 175 -16.95 2.54 0.91
C PHE A 175 -17.34 2.56 -0.56
N GLU A 176 -18.35 1.76 -0.89
CA GLU A 176 -18.82 1.62 -2.27
C GLU A 176 -20.34 1.84 -2.34
N GLN A 177 -20.83 2.16 -3.53
CA GLN A 177 -22.26 2.17 -3.80
C GLN A 177 -22.56 1.27 -5.00
N SER A 178 -23.47 0.33 -4.82
CA SER A 178 -23.93 -0.58 -5.87
C SER A 178 -25.44 -0.73 -5.79
N GLU A 179 -26.12 -0.68 -6.95
CA GLU A 179 -27.57 -0.86 -7.06
C GLU A 179 -28.41 0.08 -6.15
N GLY A 180 -27.86 1.23 -5.75
CA GLY A 180 -28.51 2.20 -4.88
C GLY A 180 -28.24 2.00 -3.39
N VAL A 181 -27.56 0.92 -3.01
CA VAL A 181 -27.20 0.59 -1.62
C VAL A 181 -25.75 1.01 -1.35
N TYR A 182 -25.53 1.61 -0.19
CA TYR A 182 -24.21 1.93 0.33
C TYR A 182 -23.60 0.72 1.04
N HIS A 183 -22.40 0.34 0.65
CA HIS A 183 -21.64 -0.75 1.25
C HIS A 183 -20.48 -0.17 2.04
N VAL A 184 -20.55 -0.27 3.36
CA VAL A 184 -19.49 0.17 4.29
C VAL A 184 -18.79 -1.06 4.81
N VAL A 185 -17.52 -1.22 4.46
CA VAL A 185 -16.77 -2.46 4.65
C VAL A 185 -15.56 -2.22 5.56
N PRO A 186 -15.78 -2.15 6.89
CA PRO A 186 -14.68 -1.95 7.82
C PRO A 186 -13.83 -3.21 8.00
N PHE A 187 -12.50 -3.02 8.01
CA PHE A 187 -11.58 -4.06 8.42
C PHE A 187 -11.57 -4.20 9.94
N VAL A 188 -11.78 -5.42 10.44
CA VAL A 188 -11.90 -5.71 11.88
C VAL A 188 -10.95 -6.83 12.30
N GLY A 189 -10.53 -6.80 13.57
CA GLY A 189 -9.69 -7.84 14.17
C GLY A 189 -10.43 -9.13 14.55
N ILE A 190 -11.52 -9.46 13.85
CA ILE A 190 -12.38 -10.62 14.08
C ILE A 190 -12.13 -11.59 12.93
N ASN A 191 -11.81 -12.86 13.23
CA ASN A 191 -11.46 -13.80 12.15
C ASN A 191 -12.68 -14.54 11.58
N ASP A 192 -13.68 -14.81 12.42
CA ASP A 192 -14.88 -15.53 12.03
C ASP A 192 -16.10 -15.12 12.86
N ALA A 193 -17.30 -15.45 12.36
CA ALA A 193 -18.56 -14.99 12.92
C ALA A 193 -18.80 -15.46 14.36
N SER A 194 -18.15 -16.55 14.79
CA SER A 194 -18.32 -17.09 16.15
C SER A 194 -17.63 -16.25 17.23
N GLU A 195 -16.71 -15.36 16.84
CA GLU A 195 -16.07 -14.39 17.73
C GLU A 195 -16.97 -13.17 18.01
N LEU A 196 -18.05 -12.98 17.24
CA LEU A 196 -19.01 -11.90 17.48
C LEU A 196 -19.81 -12.14 18.76
N THR A 197 -19.76 -11.16 19.65
CA THR A 197 -20.65 -11.12 20.81
C THR A 197 -21.96 -10.40 20.45
N PRO A 198 -23.08 -10.68 21.15
CA PRO A 198 -24.32 -9.94 20.92
C PRO A 198 -24.20 -8.41 21.10
N GLU A 199 -23.26 -7.95 21.92
CA GLU A 199 -22.98 -6.51 22.08
C GLU A 199 -22.34 -5.91 20.83
N MET A 200 -21.40 -6.65 20.21
CA MET A 200 -20.77 -6.24 18.95
C MET A 200 -21.79 -6.23 17.81
N GLU A 201 -22.60 -7.29 17.69
CA GLU A 201 -23.67 -7.36 16.69
C GLU A 201 -24.63 -6.17 16.81
N ASN A 202 -25.10 -5.87 18.03
CA ASN A 202 -25.97 -4.71 18.27
C ASN A 202 -25.29 -3.38 17.91
N SER A 203 -23.98 -3.26 18.14
CA SER A 203 -23.23 -2.04 17.82
C SER A 203 -23.12 -1.83 16.30
N TYR A 204 -22.84 -2.88 15.54
CA TYR A 204 -22.76 -2.80 14.08
C TYR A 204 -24.14 -2.66 13.43
N GLN A 205 -25.19 -3.25 14.02
CA GLN A 205 -26.57 -3.01 13.62
C GLN A 205 -26.97 -1.54 13.85
N SER A 206 -26.65 -0.96 15.02
CA SER A 206 -26.88 0.47 15.28
C SER A 206 -26.13 1.35 14.29
N MET A 207 -24.88 0.99 14.00
CA MET A 207 -24.06 1.70 13.01
C MET A 207 -24.70 1.69 11.62
N ALA A 208 -25.22 0.55 11.15
CA ALA A 208 -25.87 0.46 9.85
C ALA A 208 -27.07 1.42 9.78
N THR A 209 -27.96 1.39 10.79
CA THR A 209 -29.14 2.27 10.86
C THR A 209 -28.75 3.75 10.99
N GLU A 210 -27.77 4.10 11.82
CA GLU A 210 -27.28 5.48 11.96
C GLU A 210 -26.65 6.00 10.65
N LEU A 211 -26.00 5.12 9.90
CA LEU A 211 -25.42 5.46 8.61
C LEU A 211 -26.48 5.71 7.53
N GLU A 212 -27.65 5.07 7.59
CA GLU A 212 -28.76 5.39 6.67
C GLU A 212 -29.19 6.85 6.81
N ASP A 213 -29.26 7.35 8.05
CA ASP A 213 -29.56 8.75 8.34
C ASP A 213 -28.45 9.68 7.87
N VAL A 214 -27.18 9.30 8.06
CA VAL A 214 -26.00 10.09 7.66
C VAL A 214 -25.86 10.17 6.13
N LEU A 215 -26.08 9.05 5.43
CA LEU A 215 -25.84 8.92 3.99
C LEU A 215 -27.10 9.15 3.14
N GLY A 216 -28.29 9.13 3.76
CA GLY A 216 -29.57 9.37 3.10
C GLY A 216 -30.02 8.26 2.15
N GLY A 217 -29.74 7.00 2.49
CA GLY A 217 -30.13 5.82 1.70
C GLY A 217 -29.76 4.50 2.40
N ASP A 218 -30.20 3.38 1.82
CA ASP A 218 -30.01 2.05 2.39
C ASP A 218 -28.52 1.71 2.57
N VAL A 219 -28.15 1.18 3.74
CA VAL A 219 -26.77 0.85 4.10
C VAL A 219 -26.63 -0.63 4.47
N VAL A 220 -25.53 -1.24 4.04
CA VAL A 220 -25.06 -2.53 4.56
C VAL A 220 -23.64 -2.36 5.09
N VAL A 221 -23.44 -2.73 6.35
CA VAL A 221 -22.13 -2.80 7.00
C VAL A 221 -21.59 -4.21 6.88
N HIS A 222 -20.50 -4.39 6.13
CA HIS A 222 -19.83 -5.68 5.90
C HIS A 222 -18.55 -5.76 6.73
N LEU A 223 -18.54 -6.58 7.77
CA LEU A 223 -17.33 -6.80 8.56
C LEU A 223 -16.41 -7.73 7.80
N VAL A 224 -15.21 -7.25 7.47
CA VAL A 224 -14.17 -8.06 6.85
C VAL A 224 -12.98 -8.22 7.78
N ASN A 225 -12.40 -9.40 7.82
CA ASN A 225 -11.14 -9.60 8.55
C ASN A 225 -9.96 -8.98 7.77
N PHE A 226 -8.77 -8.92 8.37
CA PHE A 226 -7.60 -8.33 7.71
C PHE A 226 -7.11 -9.10 6.46
N GLU A 227 -7.57 -10.33 6.24
CA GLU A 227 -7.32 -11.10 5.01
C GLU A 227 -8.32 -10.79 3.89
N GLY A 228 -9.34 -9.95 4.17
CA GLY A 228 -10.36 -9.53 3.20
C GLY A 228 -11.55 -10.48 3.10
N TYR A 229 -11.72 -11.41 4.04
CA TYR A 229 -12.88 -12.30 4.07
C TYR A 229 -14.03 -11.68 4.89
N GLU A 230 -15.25 -11.71 4.34
CA GLU A 230 -16.45 -11.30 5.05
C GLU A 230 -16.74 -12.25 6.21
N VAL A 231 -16.91 -11.66 7.39
CA VAL A 231 -17.20 -12.33 8.65
C VAL A 231 -18.69 -12.22 8.98
N ALA A 232 -19.29 -11.06 8.73
CA ALA A 232 -20.71 -10.79 8.95
C ALA A 232 -21.17 -9.56 8.16
N ALA A 233 -22.48 -9.42 7.98
CA ALA A 233 -23.10 -8.25 7.38
C ALA A 233 -24.34 -7.82 8.18
N PHE A 234 -24.57 -6.51 8.26
CA PHE A 234 -25.69 -5.89 9.00
C PHE A 234 -26.37 -4.85 8.11
N GLU A 235 -27.68 -4.97 7.93
CA GLU A 235 -28.50 -4.02 7.15
C GLU A 235 -29.01 -2.90 8.05
N GLY A 236 -29.15 -1.69 7.52
CA GLY A 236 -29.72 -0.53 8.22
C GLY A 236 -31.20 -0.64 8.53
#